data_AF-A0A366FT54-F1
#
_entry.id   AF-A0A366FT54-F1
#
_cell.length_a   1.000
_cell.length_b   1.000
_cell.length_c   1.000
_cell.angle_alpha   90.00
_cell.angle_beta   90.00
_cell.angle_gamma   90.00
#
_symmetry.space_group_name_H-M   'P 1'
#
loop_
_entity.id
_entity.type
_entity.pdbx_description
1 polymer ?
#
loop_
_entity_poly.entity_id
_entity_poly.type
_entity_poly.pdbx_seq_one_letter_code
_entity_poly.pdbx_strand_id
1 'polypeptide(L)'
;MRLIAAQPKMRAIVGDGQKRGFAKVMKLITAIIKPFKLEEVREALDKIGVHGMTATEVQGYGRQKGHTEIYRGAEYVVRFLPKVKIEVAIPDGRVDDVVETIERVARTGTTGDGKIFVTPIERALRVRTGETNEDAL
;
A
#
# COMPACT_ATOMS: atom_id res chain seq x y z
N MET A 1 -56.33 7.61 51.37
CA MET A 1 -54.96 7.76 51.89
C MET A 1 -54.38 6.35 52.01
N ARG A 2 -53.52 5.80 51.14
CA ARG A 2 -52.63 6.29 50.06
C ARG A 2 -52.90 5.52 48.76
N LEU A 3 -52.59 6.19 47.65
CA LEU A 3 -52.67 5.78 46.25
C LEU A 3 -51.60 4.70 45.92
N ILE A 4 -51.98 3.75 45.07
CA ILE A 4 -51.11 2.76 44.42
C ILE A 4 -50.34 3.47 43.30
N ALA A 5 -49.01 3.36 43.28
CA ALA A 5 -48.18 3.75 42.14
C ALA A 5 -47.28 2.58 41.74
N ALA A 6 -47.77 1.81 40.77
CA ALA A 6 -46.98 0.81 40.05
C ALA A 6 -46.03 1.55 39.08
N GLN A 7 -44.75 1.21 39.14
CA GLN A 7 -43.71 1.76 38.27
C GLN A 7 -43.99 1.45 36.79
N PRO A 8 -43.79 2.39 35.84
CA PRO A 8 -44.06 2.15 34.43
C PRO A 8 -42.97 1.27 33.80
N LYS A 9 -43.39 0.31 32.97
CA LYS A 9 -42.51 -0.47 32.09
C LYS A 9 -41.99 0.44 30.98
N MET A 10 -40.71 0.78 31.02
CA MET A 10 -40.05 1.52 29.93
C MET A 10 -39.62 0.54 28.83
N ARG A 11 -40.28 0.60 27.67
CA ARG A 11 -39.80 0.03 26.41
C ARG A 11 -38.62 0.89 25.91
N ALA A 12 -37.45 0.29 25.73
CA ALA A 12 -36.42 0.77 24.79
C ALA A 12 -36.44 -0.22 23.62
N ILE A 13 -37.16 0.09 22.54
CA ILE A 13 -36.64 0.61 21.27
C ILE A 13 -35.51 -0.27 20.72
N VAL A 14 -35.89 -0.99 19.66
CA VAL A 14 -35.02 -1.66 18.69
C VAL A 14 -33.88 -0.73 18.29
N GLY A 15 -32.67 -1.23 18.47
CA GLY A 15 -31.48 -0.72 17.80
C GLY A 15 -30.57 -1.92 17.64
N ASP A 16 -30.78 -2.68 16.56
CA ASP A 16 -29.75 -3.54 16.02
C ASP A 16 -28.46 -2.74 16.11
N GLY A 17 -27.55 -3.20 16.97
CA GLY A 17 -26.18 -2.76 16.99
C GLY A 17 -25.60 -3.19 15.67
N GLN A 18 -25.89 -2.40 14.65
CA GLN A 18 -25.28 -2.43 13.34
C GLN A 18 -23.81 -2.36 13.67
N LYS A 19 -23.16 -3.53 13.67
CA LYS A 19 -21.72 -3.64 13.54
C LYS A 19 -21.46 -2.84 12.29
N ARG A 20 -21.09 -1.57 12.45
CA ARG A 20 -20.55 -0.75 11.38
C ARG A 20 -19.32 -1.55 10.98
N GLY A 21 -19.47 -2.36 9.93
CA GLY A 21 -18.37 -3.07 9.35
C GLY A 21 -17.34 -2.00 9.10
N PHE A 22 -16.20 -2.10 9.78
CA PHE A 22 -15.04 -1.34 9.37
C PHE A 22 -14.91 -1.64 7.89
N ALA A 23 -15.07 -0.62 7.04
CA ALA A 23 -14.84 -0.77 5.62
C ALA A 23 -13.50 -1.51 5.50
N LYS A 24 -13.52 -2.68 4.87
CA LYS A 24 -12.32 -3.44 4.58
C LYS A 24 -11.38 -2.49 3.84
N VAL A 25 -10.39 -1.98 4.55
CA VAL A 25 -9.53 -0.93 4.01
C VAL A 25 -8.65 -1.63 2.97
N MET A 26 -8.53 -1.07 1.78
CA MET A 26 -7.55 -1.54 0.80
C MET A 26 -6.39 -0.58 0.80
N LYS A 27 -5.21 -1.06 0.41
CA LYS A 27 -4.02 -0.24 0.26
C LYS A 27 -3.42 -0.40 -1.11
N LEU A 28 -2.78 0.67 -1.58
CA LEU A 28 -1.87 0.65 -2.71
C LEU A 28 -0.45 0.64 -2.16
N ILE A 29 0.28 -0.42 -2.48
CA ILE A 29 1.71 -0.51 -2.24
C ILE A 29 2.42 0.03 -3.48
N THR A 30 3.23 1.07 -3.29
CA THR A 30 4.09 1.65 -4.33
C THR A 30 5.55 1.41 -3.98
N ALA A 31 6.20 0.48 -4.68
CA ALA A 31 7.61 0.16 -4.48
C ALA A 31 8.46 0.70 -5.63
N ILE A 32 9.44 1.56 -5.34
CA ILE A 32 10.42 2.06 -6.30
C ILE A 32 11.71 1.31 -6.06
N ILE A 33 12.11 0.44 -6.99
CA ILE A 33 13.24 -0.49 -6.83
C ILE A 33 14.25 -0.41 -7.98
N LYS A 34 15.36 -1.14 -7.86
CA LYS A 34 16.33 -1.34 -8.95
C LYS A 34 15.69 -2.16 -10.10
N PRO A 35 15.90 -1.79 -11.38
CA PRO A 35 15.23 -2.46 -12.50
C PRO A 35 15.44 -3.97 -12.58
N PHE A 36 16.66 -4.46 -12.32
CA PHE A 36 16.97 -5.88 -12.41
C PHE A 36 16.27 -6.75 -11.35
N LYS A 37 15.68 -6.14 -10.32
CA LYS A 37 14.92 -6.85 -9.27
C LYS A 37 13.45 -7.09 -9.64
N LEU A 38 12.96 -6.50 -10.73
CA LEU A 38 11.55 -6.57 -11.10
C LEU A 38 11.04 -8.02 -11.21
N GLU A 39 11.76 -8.88 -11.93
CA GLU A 39 11.31 -10.25 -12.17
C GLU A 39 11.31 -11.09 -10.88
N GLU A 40 12.36 -10.99 -10.06
CA GLU A 40 12.42 -11.68 -8.77
C GLU A 40 11.28 -11.23 -7.84
N VAL A 41 10.94 -9.93 -7.83
CA VAL A 41 9.82 -9.41 -7.03
C VAL A 41 8.48 -9.93 -7.57
N ARG A 42 8.26 -9.93 -8.89
CA ARG A 42 7.05 -10.48 -9.50
C ARG A 42 6.84 -11.94 -9.10
N GLU A 43 7.87 -12.78 -9.22
CA GLU A 43 7.79 -14.19 -8.84
C GLU A 43 7.53 -14.39 -7.35
N ALA A 44 8.13 -13.57 -6.48
CA ALA A 44 7.93 -13.67 -5.05
C ALA A 44 6.51 -13.28 -4.62
N LEU A 45 5.93 -12.25 -5.28
CA LEU A 45 4.55 -11.85 -5.08
C LEU A 45 3.57 -12.94 -5.55
N ASP A 46 3.84 -13.56 -6.70
CA ASP A 46 3.02 -14.65 -7.22
C ASP A 46 2.98 -15.86 -6.26
N LYS A 47 4.13 -16.21 -5.66
CA LYS A 47 4.26 -17.29 -4.67
C LYS A 47 3.44 -17.08 -3.40
N ILE A 48 3.13 -15.83 -3.05
CA ILE A 48 2.26 -15.52 -1.91
C ILE A 48 0.82 -15.24 -2.34
N GLY A 49 0.45 -15.49 -3.60
CA GLY A 49 -0.92 -15.30 -4.08
C GLY A 49 -1.27 -13.83 -4.34
N VAL A 50 -0.31 -13.04 -4.82
CA VAL A 50 -0.54 -11.69 -5.37
C VAL A 50 -0.33 -11.75 -6.88
N HIS A 51 -1.44 -11.84 -7.62
CA HIS A 51 -1.41 -12.09 -9.08
C HIS A 51 -1.62 -10.83 -9.92
N GLY A 52 -1.85 -9.67 -9.29
CA GLY A 52 -2.04 -8.39 -9.95
C GLY A 52 -0.97 -7.38 -9.55
N MET A 53 -0.19 -6.90 -10.51
CA MET A 53 0.75 -5.79 -10.32
C MET A 53 0.85 -4.94 -11.58
N THR A 54 1.12 -3.65 -11.40
CA THR A 54 1.49 -2.74 -12.50
C THR A 54 2.94 -2.31 -12.31
N ALA A 55 3.72 -2.30 -13.38
CA ALA A 55 5.09 -1.80 -13.38
C ALA A 55 5.22 -0.60 -14.32
N THR A 56 6.01 0.40 -13.93
CA THR A 56 6.30 1.59 -14.72
C THR A 56 7.77 1.94 -14.59
N GLU A 57 8.44 2.19 -15.71
CA GLU A 57 9.80 2.73 -15.70
C GLU A 57 9.79 4.17 -15.20
N VAL A 58 10.64 4.48 -14.23
CA VAL A 58 10.74 5.82 -13.66
C VAL A 58 12.18 6.21 -13.46
N GLN A 59 12.40 7.50 -13.21
CA GLN A 59 13.69 8.06 -12.86
C GLN A 59 13.64 8.58 -11.42
N GLY A 60 14.69 8.29 -10.64
CA GLY A 60 14.75 8.71 -9.24
C GLY A 60 16.14 9.19 -8.85
N TYR A 61 16.18 10.07 -7.85
CA TYR A 61 17.40 10.47 -7.15
C TYR A 61 17.13 10.42 -5.64
N GLY A 62 18.17 10.16 -4.85
CA GLY A 62 18.07 9.94 -3.40
C GLY A 62 18.76 11.03 -2.58
N ARG A 63 18.51 11.01 -1.27
CA ARG A 63 19.18 11.87 -0.28
C ARG A 63 20.62 11.48 0.03
N GLN A 64 21.06 10.30 -0.41
CA GLN A 64 22.48 9.98 -0.42
C GLN A 64 23.09 10.86 -1.48
N LYS A 65 23.55 12.03 -1.01
CA LYS A 65 24.23 13.08 -1.75
C LYS A 65 24.92 12.43 -2.95
N GLY A 66 24.39 12.67 -4.16
CA GLY A 66 25.34 12.81 -5.26
C GLY A 66 26.36 13.77 -4.71
N HIS A 67 27.62 13.35 -4.60
CA HIS A 67 28.65 14.25 -4.12
C HIS A 67 28.46 15.57 -4.87
N THR A 68 27.99 16.61 -4.20
CA THR A 68 28.31 17.97 -4.62
C THR A 68 29.76 18.12 -4.23
N GLU A 69 30.66 17.48 -4.98
CA GLU A 69 32.04 17.91 -4.98
C GLU A 69 31.99 19.31 -5.54
N ILE A 70 32.39 20.32 -4.79
CA ILE A 70 32.67 21.60 -5.42
C ILE A 70 34.04 21.44 -6.05
N TYR A 71 34.12 21.14 -7.34
CA TYR A 71 35.37 21.22 -8.07
C TYR A 71 35.50 22.63 -8.66
N ARG A 72 36.23 23.51 -7.96
CA ARG A 72 36.60 24.86 -8.43
C ARG A 72 35.44 25.78 -8.86
N GLY A 73 34.30 25.75 -8.17
CA GLY A 73 33.30 26.81 -8.26
C GLY A 73 32.23 26.69 -9.36
N ALA A 74 31.96 25.50 -9.90
CA ALA A 74 30.81 25.26 -10.77
C ALA A 74 29.81 24.26 -10.14
N GLU A 75 28.51 24.53 -10.23
CA GLU A 75 27.44 23.69 -9.67
C GLU A 75 27.23 22.37 -10.43
N TYR A 76 26.94 21.29 -9.70
CA TYR A 76 26.89 19.90 -10.18
C TYR A 76 25.50 19.50 -10.72
N VAL A 77 25.50 18.69 -11.79
CA VAL A 77 24.29 18.06 -12.34
C VAL A 77 23.88 16.87 -11.49
N VAL A 78 22.74 16.98 -10.80
CA VAL A 78 22.06 15.82 -10.19
C VAL A 78 21.55 14.92 -11.31
N ARG A 79 22.19 13.77 -11.50
CA ARG A 79 21.77 12.79 -12.52
C ARG A 79 20.71 11.85 -11.93
N PHE A 80 19.54 11.83 -12.54
CA PHE A 80 18.53 10.82 -12.27
C PHE A 80 19.03 9.42 -12.66
N LEU A 81 18.73 8.41 -11.83
CA LEU A 81 19.02 7.01 -12.13
C LEU A 81 17.73 6.27 -12.53
N PRO A 82 17.79 5.37 -13.52
CA PRO A 82 16.66 4.50 -13.86
C PRO A 82 16.23 3.63 -12.67
N LYS A 83 14.92 3.50 -12.51
CA LYS A 83 14.23 2.70 -11.48
C LYS A 83 12.98 2.08 -12.09
N VAL A 84 12.41 1.11 -11.39
CA VAL A 84 11.07 0.59 -11.69
C VAL A 84 10.17 0.89 -10.51
N LYS A 85 9.00 1.47 -10.80
CA LYS A 85 7.89 1.64 -9.86
C LYS A 85 6.93 0.47 -10.03
N ILE A 86 6.68 -0.25 -8.96
CA ILE A 86 5.71 -1.34 -8.85
C ILE A 86 4.53 -0.83 -8.03
N GLU A 87 3.32 -1.06 -8.52
CA GLU A 87 2.07 -0.71 -7.87
C GLU A 87 1.20 -1.96 -7.70
N VAL A 88 0.80 -2.25 -6.46
CA VAL A 88 0.01 -3.43 -6.10
C VAL A 88 -1.12 -3.00 -5.16
N ALA A 89 -2.37 -3.25 -5.56
CA ALA A 89 -3.53 -3.01 -4.71
C ALA A 89 -3.84 -4.29 -3.91
N ILE A 90 -3.95 -4.18 -2.58
CA ILE A 90 -4.13 -5.32 -1.68
C ILE A 90 -5.13 -5.00 -0.55
N PRO A 91 -5.75 -6.04 0.07
CA PRO A 91 -6.46 -5.89 1.33
C PRO A 91 -5.52 -5.43 2.46
N ASP A 92 -5.99 -4.58 3.38
CA ASP A 92 -5.18 -4.04 4.50
C ASP A 92 -4.51 -5.15 5.34
N GLY A 93 -5.20 -6.26 5.57
CA GLY A 93 -4.64 -7.41 6.31
C GLY A 93 -3.47 -8.12 5.62
N ARG A 94 -3.11 -7.76 4.39
CA ARG A 94 -1.99 -8.33 3.63
C ARG A 94 -0.82 -7.35 3.43
N VAL A 95 -0.91 -6.12 3.97
CA VAL A 95 0.09 -5.07 3.73
C VAL A 95 1.48 -5.53 4.16
N ASP A 96 1.61 -6.01 5.40
CA ASP A 96 2.90 -6.35 5.98
C ASP A 96 3.58 -7.48 5.21
N ASP A 97 2.85 -8.59 4.94
CA ASP A 97 3.35 -9.72 4.15
C ASP A 97 3.92 -9.29 2.79
N VAL A 98 3.22 -8.38 2.11
CA VAL A 98 3.59 -7.91 0.77
C VAL A 98 4.77 -6.95 0.84
N VAL A 99 4.78 -6.01 1.79
CA VAL A 99 5.90 -5.08 2.00
C VAL A 99 7.17 -5.84 2.37
N GLU A 100 7.10 -6.78 3.30
CA GLU A 100 8.25 -7.60 3.73
C GLU A 100 8.77 -8.46 2.57
N THR A 101 7.88 -9.04 1.77
CA THR A 101 8.27 -9.82 0.59
C THR A 101 9.02 -8.96 -0.43
N ILE A 102 8.50 -7.78 -0.77
CA ILE A 102 9.15 -6.85 -1.70
C ILE A 102 10.49 -6.39 -1.12
N GLU A 103 10.53 -5.99 0.15
CA GLU A 103 11.76 -5.55 0.83
C GLU A 103 12.85 -6.62 0.76
N ARG A 104 12.53 -7.84 1.19
CA ARG A 104 13.50 -8.94 1.26
C ARG A 104 14.10 -9.26 -0.11
N VAL A 105 13.29 -9.22 -1.16
CA VAL A 105 13.70 -9.61 -2.52
C VAL A 105 14.42 -8.46 -3.24
N ALA A 106 13.95 -7.22 -3.06
CA ALA A 106 14.54 -6.05 -3.68
C ALA A 106 15.84 -5.58 -2.99
N ARG A 107 16.03 -5.92 -1.70
CA ARG A 107 17.22 -5.56 -0.92
C ARG A 107 18.46 -6.26 -1.48
N THR A 108 19.48 -5.47 -1.80
CA THR A 108 20.83 -5.94 -2.12
C THR A 108 21.85 -5.49 -1.08
N GLY A 109 21.44 -4.68 -0.10
CA GLY A 109 22.32 -4.14 0.93
C GLY A 109 23.18 -2.96 0.47
N THR A 110 22.88 -2.39 -0.70
CA THR A 110 23.65 -1.26 -1.25
C THR A 110 22.76 -0.04 -1.45
N THR A 111 23.39 1.12 -1.60
CA THR A 111 22.70 2.37 -1.93
C THR A 111 21.76 2.23 -3.12
N GLY A 112 20.57 2.80 -2.97
CA GLY A 112 19.60 2.90 -4.06
C GLY A 112 18.73 1.67 -4.28
N ASP A 113 18.66 0.74 -3.31
CA ASP A 113 17.74 -0.40 -3.33
C ASP A 113 16.28 0.02 -3.53
N GLY A 114 15.87 1.13 -2.91
CA GLY A 114 14.54 1.70 -3.19
C GLY A 114 13.86 2.36 -2.01
N LYS A 115 12.56 2.60 -2.18
CA LYS A 115 11.59 2.93 -1.13
C LYS A 115 10.26 2.26 -1.42
N ILE A 116 9.52 1.92 -0.37
CA ILE A 116 8.15 1.41 -0.45
C ILE A 116 7.25 2.42 0.27
N PHE A 117 6.13 2.75 -0.35
CA PHE A 117 5.09 3.60 0.20
C PHE A 117 3.78 2.82 0.26
N VAL A 118 2.94 3.13 1.24
CA VAL A 118 1.62 2.54 1.39
C VAL A 118 0.61 3.69 1.46
N THR A 119 -0.37 3.68 0.57
CA THR A 119 -1.45 4.67 0.56
C THR A 119 -2.81 4.00 0.65
N PRO A 120 -3.82 4.65 1.25
CA PRO A 120 -5.17 4.09 1.30
C PRO A 120 -5.83 4.09 -0.08
N ILE A 121 -6.57 3.03 -0.40
CA ILE A 121 -7.50 2.97 -1.53
C ILE A 121 -8.92 3.05 -0.98
N GLU A 122 -9.68 4.06 -1.42
CA GLU A 122 -11.07 4.26 -0.99
C GLU A 122 -12.04 3.30 -1.69
N ARG A 123 -11.77 2.97 -2.96
CA ARG A 123 -12.62 2.12 -3.78
C ARG A 123 -11.84 1.43 -4.90
N ALA A 124 -12.22 0.19 -5.20
CA ALA A 124 -11.78 -0.53 -6.39
C ALA A 124 -12.99 -1.04 -7.20
N LEU A 125 -12.82 -1.18 -8.51
CA LEU A 125 -13.82 -1.72 -9.44
C LEU A 125 -13.12 -2.58 -10.48
N ARG A 126 -13.54 -3.84 -10.63
CA ARG A 126 -13.07 -4.70 -11.71
C ARG A 126 -13.90 -4.41 -12.96
N VAL A 127 -13.28 -3.84 -13.99
CA VAL A 127 -13.98 -3.42 -15.22
C VAL A 127 -14.77 -4.55 -15.88
N ARG A 128 -14.24 -5.78 -15.90
CA ARG A 128 -14.85 -6.93 -16.58
C ARG A 128 -16.12 -7.45 -15.89
N THR A 129 -16.17 -7.45 -14.57
CA THR A 129 -17.23 -8.12 -13.78
C THR A 129 -18.11 -7.13 -13.02
N GLY A 130 -17.65 -5.90 -12.80
CA GLY A 130 -18.32 -4.93 -11.93
C GLY A 130 -18.13 -5.19 -10.44
N GLU A 131 -17.35 -6.21 -10.06
CA GLU A 131 -16.97 -6.46 -8.66
C GLU A 131 -16.27 -5.24 -8.07
N THR A 132 -16.46 -5.01 -6.77
CA THR A 132 -15.95 -3.82 -6.10
C THR A 132 -15.11 -4.17 -4.89
N ASN A 133 -14.20 -3.26 -4.54
CA ASN A 133 -13.35 -3.34 -3.36
C ASN A 133 -12.50 -4.63 -3.35
N GLU A 134 -12.45 -5.37 -2.25
CA GLU A 134 -11.61 -6.58 -2.19
C GLU A 134 -11.96 -7.64 -3.24
N ASP A 135 -13.24 -7.78 -3.60
CA ASP A 135 -13.67 -8.71 -4.65
C ASP A 135 -13.14 -8.31 -6.04
N ALA A 136 -12.75 -7.03 -6.19
CA ALA A 136 -12.18 -6.50 -7.43
C ALA A 136 -10.66 -6.72 -7.56
N LEU A 137 -9.98 -7.11 -6.48
CA LEU A 137 -8.52 -7.27 -6.44
C LEU A 137 -8.06 -8.60 -7.06
#